data_AF-X8GRR1-F1
#
_entry.id   AF-X8GRR1-F1
#
_cell.length_a   1.000
_cell.length_b   1.000
_cell.length_c   1.000
_cell.angle_alpha   90.00
_cell.angle_beta   90.00
_cell.angle_gamma   90.00
#
_symmetry.space_group_name_H-M   'P 1'
#
loop_
_entity.id
_entity.type
_entity.pdbx_description
1 polymer ?
#
loop_
_entity_poly.entity_id
_entity_poly.type
_entity_poly.pdbx_seq_one_letter_code
_entity_poly.pdbx_strand_id
1 'polypeptide(L)' 'MNDEVIGGEIISLDNVGAGIGDKVLIATGDVARFAFDDEKDYPIDSAIISIVDSVEQS' A
#
# COMPACT_ATOMS: atom_id res chain seq x y z
N MET A 1 -5.70 -18.09 0.15
CA MET A 1 -6.50 -17.06 -0.53
C MET A 1 -6.44 -17.35 -2.01
N ASN A 2 -7.58 -17.48 -2.68
CA ASN A 2 -7.60 -17.35 -4.13
C ASN A 2 -7.34 -15.87 -4.43
N ASP A 3 -6.53 -15.54 -5.42
CA ASP A 3 -6.20 -14.15 -5.82
C ASP A 3 -7.40 -13.45 -6.50
N GLU A 4 -8.60 -13.72 -5.98
CA GLU A 4 -9.84 -13.07 -6.36
C GLU A 4 -9.81 -11.64 -5.84
N VAL A 5 -9.86 -10.68 -6.77
CA VAL A 5 -9.96 -9.28 -6.42
C VAL A 5 -11.36 -9.03 -5.86
N ILE A 6 -11.42 -8.67 -4.58
CA ILE A 6 -12.65 -8.32 -3.86
C ILE A 6 -12.65 -6.81 -3.59
N GLY A 7 -13.67 -6.11 -4.10
CA GLY A 7 -13.85 -4.67 -3.89
C GLY A 7 -13.60 -3.82 -5.13
N GLY A 8 -13.45 -2.50 -4.92
CA GLY A 8 -13.15 -1.52 -5.97
C GLY A 8 -11.65 -1.26 -6.10
N GLU A 9 -11.26 -0.65 -7.21
CA GLU A 9 -9.88 -0.24 -7.45
C GLU A 9 -9.49 0.94 -6.55
N ILE A 10 -8.23 0.97 -6.09
CA ILE A 10 -7.64 2.09 -5.36
C ILE A 10 -6.35 2.51 -6.06
N ILE A 11 -6.07 3.82 -6.06
CA ILE A 11 -4.82 4.38 -6.54
C ILE A 11 -3.98 4.71 -5.31
N SER A 12 -2.75 4.19 -5.27
CA SER A 12 -1.82 4.41 -4.17
C SER A 12 -0.46 4.83 -4.73
N LEU A 13 0.22 5.74 -4.05
CA LEU A 13 1.59 6.08 -4.40
C LEU A 13 2.54 4.96 -3.98
N ASP A 14 3.58 4.73 -4.78
CA ASP A 14 4.60 3.71 -4.53
C ASP A 14 5.95 4.35 -4.27
N ASN A 15 6.52 4.09 -3.09
CA ASN A 15 7.89 4.40 -2.71
C ASN A 15 8.74 3.16 -2.43
N VAL A 16 8.15 1.96 -2.50
CA VAL A 16 8.79 0.68 -2.17
C VAL A 16 9.32 0.01 -3.43
N GLY A 17 8.73 0.30 -4.58
CA GLY A 17 9.10 -0.26 -5.89
C GLY A 17 8.33 -1.54 -6.22
N ALA A 18 7.05 -1.58 -5.85
CA ALA A 18 6.17 -2.70 -6.15
C ALA A 18 5.85 -2.77 -7.66
N GLY A 19 5.89 -3.99 -8.19
CA GLY A 19 5.54 -4.30 -9.57
C GLY A 19 4.10 -4.79 -9.74
N ILE A 20 3.70 -4.96 -11.00
CA ILE A 20 2.43 -5.60 -11.33
C ILE A 20 2.46 -7.05 -10.84
N GLY A 21 1.44 -7.42 -10.04
CA GLY A 21 1.28 -8.76 -9.49
C GLY A 21 1.84 -8.93 -8.07
N ASP A 22 2.59 -7.95 -7.55
CA ASP A 22 3.04 -7.97 -6.17
C ASP A 22 1.87 -7.79 -5.21
N LYS A 23 1.84 -8.60 -4.15
CA LYS A 23 0.95 -8.39 -3.02
C LYS A 23 1.57 -7.33 -2.12
N VAL A 24 0.79 -6.32 -1.78
CA VAL A 24 1.28 -5.17 -1.01
C VAL A 24 0.37 -4.84 0.16
N LEU A 25 0.92 -4.14 1.14
CA LEU A 25 0.16 -3.44 2.18
C LEU A 25 0.05 -1.96 1.83
N ILE A 26 -1.13 -1.40 2.03
CA ILE A 26 -1.39 0.03 1.85
C ILE A 26 -1.75 0.68 3.19
N ALA A 27 -1.27 1.90 3.39
CA ALA A 27 -1.78 2.83 4.39
C ALA A 27 -2.81 3.75 3.71
N THR A 28 -3.89 4.09 4.42
CA THR A 28 -4.94 5.00 3.93
C THR A 28 -5.24 6.10 4.93
N GLY A 29 -5.72 7.24 4.43
CA GLY A 29 -5.96 8.45 5.22
C GLY A 29 -4.65 9.15 5.58
N ASP A 30 -4.71 10.02 6.59
CA ASP A 30 -3.63 10.92 6.99
C ASP A 30 -2.27 10.24 7.19
N VAL A 31 -2.26 9.00 7.71
CA VAL A 31 -1.01 8.28 7.99
C VAL A 31 -0.27 7.85 6.72
N ALA A 32 -0.92 7.85 5.55
CA ALA A 32 -0.30 7.44 4.29
C ALA A 32 0.90 8.32 3.90
N ARG A 33 0.88 9.62 4.22
CA ARG A 33 1.98 10.54 3.89
C ARG A 33 3.31 10.17 4.57
N PHE A 34 3.26 9.49 5.72
CA PHE A 34 4.45 9.07 6.47
C PHE A 34 5.29 8.01 5.74
N ALA A 35 4.77 7.42 4.68
CA ALA A 35 5.58 6.56 3.82
C ALA A 35 6.72 7.36 3.15
N PHE A 36 6.51 8.64 2.84
CA PHE A 36 7.47 9.43 2.05
C PHE A 36 8.35 10.34 2.92
N ASP A 37 7.76 11.06 3.87
CA ASP A 37 8.41 12.00 4.79
C ASP A 37 7.39 12.42 5.86
N ASP A 38 7.77 12.51 7.13
CA ASP A 38 6.89 12.97 8.22
C ASP A 38 6.93 14.50 8.41
N GLU A 39 7.94 15.18 7.88
CA GLU A 39 8.11 16.63 8.01
C GLU A 39 7.36 17.44 6.94
N LYS A 40 6.77 16.77 5.94
CA LYS A 40 6.09 17.43 4.82
C LYS A 40 4.61 17.09 4.77
N ASP A 41 3.79 18.14 4.64
CA ASP A 41 2.36 18.04 4.39
C ASP A 41 2.08 17.68 2.93
N TYR A 42 2.40 16.45 2.55
CA TYR A 42 2.01 15.91 1.27
C TYR A 42 0.51 15.58 1.27
N PRO A 43 -0.25 15.95 0.22
CA PRO A 43 -1.67 15.60 0.09
C PRO A 43 -1.80 14.13 -0.38
N ILE A 44 -1.39 13.19 0.47
CA ILE A 44 -1.37 11.76 0.20
C ILE A 44 -2.36 11.08 1.15
N ASP A 45 -3.34 10.42 0.59
CA ASP A 45 -4.38 9.66 1.31
C ASP A 45 -4.26 8.15 1.08
N SER A 46 -3.34 7.70 0.21
CA SER A 46 -3.03 6.29 0.01
C SER A 46 -1.58 6.07 -0.45
N ALA A 47 -0.88 5.17 0.22
CA ALA A 47 0.50 4.81 -0.08
C ALA A 47 0.74 3.32 0.12
N ILE A 48 1.49 2.71 -0.80
CA ILE A 48 2.10 1.39 -0.62
C ILE A 48 3.20 1.53 0.43
N ILE A 49 3.20 0.67 1.44
CA ILE A 49 4.16 0.72 2.55
C ILE A 49 5.05 -0.53 2.64
N SER A 50 4.65 -1.63 1.99
CA SER A 50 5.43 -2.88 1.97
C SER A 50 4.97 -3.80 0.84
N ILE A 51 5.90 -4.61 0.34
CA ILE A 51 5.62 -5.84 -0.42
C ILE A 51 5.47 -7.00 0.58
N VAL A 52 4.57 -7.94 0.31
CA VAL A 52 4.25 -9.07 1.16
C VAL A 52 4.98 -10.31 0.68
N ASP A 53 5.87 -10.87 1.51
CA ASP A 53 6.57 -12.13 1.20
C ASP A 53 5.65 -13.34 1.36
N SER A 54 4.93 -13.43 2.48
CA SER A 54 4.02 -14.53 2.75
C SER A 54 2.95 -14.13 3.78
N VAL A 55 1.80 -14.82 3.72
CA VAL A 55 0.72 -14.68 4.68
C VAL A 55 0.54 -16.02 5.38
N GLU A 56 0.82 -16.05 6.68
CA GLU A 56 0.56 -17.22 7.52
C GLU A 56 -0.86 -17.13 8.09
N GLN A 57 -1.59 -18.24 8.03
CA GLN A 57 -2.97 -18.34 8.50
C GLN A 57 -3.10 -19.61 9.35
N SER A 58 -3.53 -19.46 10.59
CA SER A 58 -3.76 -20.55 11.54
C SER A 58 -5.08 -21.26 11.32
#